data_AF-A0A6C0NET8-F1
#
_entry.id   AF-A0A6C0NET8-F1
#
_cell.length_a   1.000
_cell.length_b   1.000
_cell.length_c   1.000
_cell.angle_alpha   90.00
_cell.angle_beta   90.00
_cell.angle_gamma   90.00
#
_symmetry.space_group_name_H-M   'P 1'
#
loop_
_entity.id
_entity.type
_entity.pdbx_description
1 polymer ?
#
loop_
_entity_poly.entity_id
_entity_poly.type
_entity_poly.pdbx_seq_one_letter_code
_entity_poly.pdbx_strand_id
1 'polypeptide(L)'
;MKMKPIILTIMSGLLLTGCDQVKDSVDNYVKQVFLMDDAFKLPSIVISPGWRINDHGSIAEVYGNKDCPTLFGDDIRSGCIVIDPEDETVRAFIVKANSGREEVVKEVWIVEHRGEFPHVNFRLKRPDNSYVTPWHQA
;
A
#
# COMPACT_ATOMS: atom_id res chain seq x y z
N MET A 1 -24.31 -32.77 -43.52
CA MET A 1 -24.70 -32.44 -42.14
C MET A 1 -23.47 -31.88 -41.42
N LYS A 2 -23.62 -30.77 -40.70
CA LYS A 2 -22.54 -29.95 -40.10
C LYS A 2 -22.07 -30.51 -38.75
N MET A 3 -20.78 -30.24 -38.40
CA MET A 3 -20.15 -29.93 -37.08
C MET A 3 -18.69 -30.48 -37.11
N LYS A 4 -17.57 -29.72 -37.15
CA LYS A 4 -16.98 -28.61 -36.34
C LYS A 4 -16.73 -28.99 -34.86
N PRO A 5 -15.64 -28.52 -34.22
CA PRO A 5 -14.29 -29.07 -34.21
C PRO A 5 -13.86 -29.57 -32.80
N ILE A 6 -12.94 -30.54 -32.72
CA ILE A 6 -12.30 -30.94 -31.45
C ILE A 6 -11.08 -30.01 -31.26
N ILE A 7 -11.26 -28.94 -30.49
CA ILE A 7 -10.16 -28.03 -30.11
C ILE A 7 -9.79 -28.34 -28.65
N LEU A 8 -8.50 -28.67 -28.49
CA LEU A 8 -7.73 -28.82 -27.27
C LEU A 8 -8.19 -27.92 -26.10
N THR A 9 -8.59 -28.53 -25.00
CA THR A 9 -8.55 -27.94 -23.66
C THR A 9 -7.11 -27.93 -23.15
N ILE A 10 -6.42 -26.80 -23.27
CA ILE A 10 -5.19 -26.50 -22.52
C ILE A 10 -5.37 -25.14 -21.85
N MET A 11 -4.86 -25.05 -20.61
CA MET A 11 -4.78 -23.89 -19.73
C MET A 11 -6.00 -23.58 -18.86
N SER A 12 -6.10 -24.32 -17.76
CA SER A 12 -6.49 -23.74 -16.48
C SER A 12 -5.61 -24.34 -15.41
N GLY A 13 -4.51 -23.65 -15.09
CA GLY A 13 -3.56 -24.14 -14.11
C GLY A 13 -2.35 -23.24 -13.95
N LEU A 14 -2.55 -21.92 -13.74
CA LEU A 14 -1.47 -21.00 -13.40
C LEU A 14 -2.04 -19.68 -12.84
N LEU A 15 -2.75 -19.70 -11.72
CA LEU A 15 -3.16 -18.46 -11.04
C LEU A 15 -3.24 -18.59 -9.51
N LEU A 16 -2.36 -19.37 -8.86
CA LEU A 16 -2.34 -19.45 -7.39
C LEU A 16 -1.04 -18.98 -6.74
N THR A 17 -0.02 -18.57 -7.51
CA THR A 17 1.26 -18.10 -6.95
C THR A 17 1.30 -16.59 -6.70
N GLY A 18 0.26 -15.83 -7.06
CA GLY A 18 0.26 -14.37 -6.97
C GLY A 18 -0.17 -13.80 -5.62
N CYS A 19 -0.86 -14.56 -4.77
CA CYS A 19 -1.37 -14.04 -3.49
C CYS A 19 -0.26 -13.82 -2.46
N ASP A 20 0.72 -14.73 -2.41
CA ASP A 20 1.81 -14.66 -1.42
C ASP A 20 2.76 -13.49 -1.71
N GLN A 21 3.08 -13.24 -2.99
CA GLN A 21 3.95 -12.14 -3.40
C GLN A 21 3.37 -10.76 -3.08
N VAL A 22 2.04 -10.61 -3.15
CA VAL A 22 1.34 -9.37 -2.77
C VAL A 22 1.46 -9.12 -1.28
N LYS A 23 1.29 -10.17 -0.47
CA LYS A 23 1.34 -10.09 0.99
C LYS A 23 2.72 -9.60 1.48
N ASP A 24 3.80 -10.19 0.97
CA ASP A 24 5.16 -9.80 1.36
C ASP A 24 5.52 -8.35 0.97
N SER A 25 5.00 -7.87 -0.17
CA SER A 25 5.24 -6.48 -0.62
C SER A 25 4.56 -5.43 0.27
N VAL A 26 3.48 -5.81 0.97
CA VAL A 26 2.75 -4.94 1.90
C VAL A 26 3.31 -5.08 3.31
N ASP A 27 3.54 -6.30 3.79
CA ASP A 27 3.97 -6.58 5.17
C ASP A 27 5.36 -5.97 5.50
N ASN A 28 6.21 -5.75 4.50
CA ASN A 28 7.51 -5.08 4.67
C ASN A 28 7.41 -3.58 4.96
N TYR A 29 6.35 -2.92 4.49
CA TYR A 29 6.19 -1.46 4.60
C TYR A 29 5.10 -1.06 5.59
N VAL A 30 4.03 -1.85 5.69
CA VAL A 30 2.85 -1.53 6.46
C VAL A 30 2.86 -2.34 7.75
N LYS A 31 2.82 -1.66 8.90
CA LYS A 31 2.73 -2.29 10.22
C LYS A 31 1.64 -1.64 11.07
N GLN A 32 0.99 -2.43 11.91
CA GLN A 32 0.17 -1.90 13.00
C GLN A 32 1.08 -1.65 14.21
N VAL A 33 1.02 -0.45 14.78
CA VAL A 33 1.90 -0.03 15.88
C VAL A 33 1.07 0.68 16.96
N PHE A 34 1.31 0.32 18.22
CA PHE A 34 0.81 1.06 19.37
C PHE A 34 1.76 2.23 19.65
N LEU A 35 1.37 3.44 19.27
CA LEU A 35 2.21 4.63 19.35
C LEU A 35 2.22 5.29 20.75
N MET A 36 1.38 4.80 21.67
CA MET A 36 1.31 5.28 23.06
C MET A 36 1.13 4.09 24.02
N ASP A 37 1.62 4.24 25.25
CA ASP A 37 1.46 3.27 26.35
C ASP A 37 0.04 3.20 26.92
N ASP A 38 -0.95 3.82 26.26
CA ASP A 38 -2.33 3.75 26.69
C ASP A 38 -2.95 2.42 26.24
N ALA A 39 -3.19 1.54 27.21
CA ALA A 39 -3.67 0.17 27.01
C ALA A 39 -5.03 0.08 26.29
N PHE A 40 -5.73 1.21 26.12
CA PHE A 40 -7.07 1.27 25.53
C PHE A 40 -7.12 1.86 24.11
N LYS A 41 -5.99 2.36 23.56
CA LYS A 41 -5.99 2.91 22.20
C LYS A 41 -5.82 1.80 21.16
N LEU A 42 -6.66 1.81 20.13
CA LEU A 42 -6.50 0.94 18.95
C LEU A 42 -5.18 1.27 18.23
N PRO A 43 -4.49 0.27 17.64
CA PRO A 43 -3.20 0.50 16.99
C PRO A 43 -3.37 1.37 15.75
N SER A 44 -2.39 2.24 15.52
CA SER A 44 -2.28 3.04 14.30
C SER A 44 -1.65 2.19 13.21
N ILE A 45 -2.01 2.45 11.95
CA ILE A 45 -1.34 1.87 10.79
C ILE A 45 -0.19 2.78 10.40
N VAL A 46 1.01 2.22 10.31
CA VAL A 46 2.22 2.95 9.92
C VAL A 46 2.73 2.37 8.61
N ILE A 47 2.91 3.24 7.62
CA ILE A 47 3.52 2.90 6.33
C ILE A 47 4.90 3.53 6.32
N SER A 48 5.92 2.68 6.18
CA SER A 48 7.29 3.14 6.11
C SER A 48 7.56 3.87 4.79
N PRO A 49 8.45 4.87 4.83
CA PRO A 49 8.81 5.65 3.66
C PRO A 49 9.53 4.79 2.62
N GLY A 50 9.39 5.19 1.35
CA GLY A 50 9.94 4.44 0.22
C GLY A 50 9.07 3.26 -0.20
N TRP A 51 7.82 3.15 0.29
CA TRP A 51 6.90 2.13 -0.18
C TRP A 51 6.63 2.29 -1.68
N ARG A 52 6.88 1.23 -2.44
CA ARG A 52 6.74 1.22 -3.90
C ARG A 52 5.32 0.86 -4.28
N ILE A 53 4.67 1.76 -5.00
CA ILE A 53 3.29 1.61 -5.46
C ILE A 53 3.21 1.63 -6.99
N ASN A 54 2.11 1.08 -7.50
CA ASN A 54 1.71 1.26 -8.88
C ASN A 54 1.02 2.62 -9.07
N ASP A 55 1.71 3.54 -9.74
CA ASP A 55 1.18 4.81 -10.21
C ASP A 55 0.86 4.71 -11.71
N HIS A 56 -0.38 4.29 -12.02
CA HIS A 56 -0.89 4.23 -13.40
C HIS A 56 -0.01 3.44 -14.38
N GLY A 57 0.56 2.32 -13.93
CA GLY A 57 1.46 1.47 -14.71
C GLY A 57 2.95 1.81 -14.57
N SER A 58 3.28 2.84 -13.79
CA SER A 58 4.66 3.21 -13.46
C SER A 58 4.96 2.99 -11.97
N ILE A 59 6.23 2.80 -11.64
CA ILE A 59 6.67 2.72 -10.25
C ILE A 59 6.80 4.11 -9.63
N ALA A 60 6.25 4.28 -8.44
CA ALA A 60 6.46 5.44 -7.60
C ALA A 60 6.75 5.04 -6.15
N GLU A 61 7.50 5.88 -5.44
CA GLU A 61 7.79 5.72 -4.02
C GLU A 61 6.95 6.69 -3.19
N VAL A 62 6.46 6.20 -2.05
CA VAL A 62 5.55 6.94 -1.17
C VAL A 62 6.28 7.33 0.11
N TYR A 63 6.04 8.57 0.51
CA TYR A 63 6.56 9.15 1.74
C TYR A 63 5.43 9.89 2.47
N GLY A 64 5.56 10.02 3.78
CA GLY A 64 4.71 10.86 4.61
C GLY A 64 5.49 12.01 5.24
N ASN A 65 4.89 12.63 6.24
CA ASN A 65 5.47 13.77 6.97
C ASN A 65 5.45 13.59 8.49
N LYS A 66 5.19 12.38 8.98
CA LYS A 66 5.19 12.05 10.40
C LYS A 66 6.49 11.37 10.78
N ASP A 67 6.92 11.56 12.02
CA ASP A 67 8.07 10.84 12.54
C ASP A 67 7.80 9.35 12.53
N CYS A 68 8.79 8.59 12.06
CA CYS A 68 8.70 7.14 12.03
C CYS A 68 8.95 6.58 13.44
N PRO A 69 8.14 5.61 13.90
CA PRO A 69 8.48 4.84 15.09
C PRO A 69 9.86 4.19 14.93
N THR A 70 10.59 4.05 16.04
CA THR A 70 11.97 3.49 16.09
C THR A 70 12.11 2.10 15.46
N LEU A 71 10.99 1.38 15.26
CA LEU A 71 10.91 0.12 14.53
C LEU A 71 11.33 0.18 13.04
N PHE A 72 11.54 1.38 12.48
CA PHE A 72 11.85 1.58 11.07
C PHE A 72 13.26 2.16 10.79
N GLY A 73 14.08 2.41 11.83
CA GLY A 73 15.46 2.90 11.70
C GLY A 73 15.59 4.43 11.54
N ASP A 74 16.77 4.96 11.91
CA ASP A 74 17.01 6.41 12.12
C ASP A 74 17.34 7.23 10.85
N ASP A 75 17.45 6.62 9.67
CA ASP A 75 17.97 7.30 8.46
C ASP A 75 16.91 7.59 7.41
N ILE A 76 15.85 8.30 7.80
CA ILE A 76 14.86 8.75 6.83
C ILE A 76 14.59 10.24 6.97
N ARG A 77 15.19 11.02 6.05
CA ARG A 77 14.90 12.46 5.86
C ARG A 77 13.46 12.73 5.38
N SER A 78 12.68 11.66 5.20
CA SER A 78 11.32 11.65 4.69
C SER A 78 10.44 10.90 5.70
N GLY A 79 9.30 11.48 6.10
CA GLY A 79 8.49 10.91 7.18
C GLY A 79 7.74 9.63 6.80
N CYS A 80 7.26 8.92 7.80
CA CYS A 80 6.27 7.85 7.66
C CYS A 80 4.89 8.43 7.36
N ILE A 81 4.02 7.61 6.78
CA ILE A 81 2.58 7.83 6.86
C ILE A 81 2.09 7.12 8.13
N VAL A 82 1.38 7.85 8.98
CA VAL A 82 0.72 7.31 10.18
C VAL A 82 -0.76 7.59 10.02
N ILE A 83 -1.57 6.55 10.17
CA ILE A 83 -3.03 6.58 10.07
C ILE A 83 -3.57 6.08 11.40
N ASP A 84 -4.13 7.01 12.17
CA ASP A 84 -4.86 6.68 13.38
C ASP A 84 -6.23 6.05 13.05
N PRO A 85 -6.84 5.28 13.97
CA PRO A 85 -8.11 4.60 13.75
C PRO A 85 -9.27 5.52 13.32
N GLU A 86 -9.24 6.78 13.76
CA GLU A 86 -10.22 7.82 13.45
C GLU A 86 -9.90 8.64 12.19
N ASP A 87 -8.74 8.44 11.56
CA ASP A 87 -8.34 9.24 10.39
C ASP A 87 -9.17 8.86 9.16
N GLU A 88 -9.93 9.81 8.63
CA GLU A 88 -10.66 9.63 7.36
C GLU A 88 -9.79 9.91 6.13
N THR A 89 -8.68 10.64 6.32
CA THR A 89 -7.77 11.03 5.23
C THR A 89 -6.33 11.08 5.69
N VAL A 90 -5.40 10.90 4.74
CA VAL A 90 -3.98 10.99 5.00
C VAL A 90 -3.22 11.67 3.87
N ARG A 91 -2.14 12.39 4.21
CA ARG A 91 -1.27 13.03 3.21
C ARG A 91 -0.18 12.07 2.76
N ALA A 92 0.01 11.98 1.45
CA ALA A 92 1.06 11.20 0.82
C ALA A 92 1.88 12.08 -0.12
N PHE A 93 3.19 11.85 -0.14
CA PHE A 93 4.15 12.46 -1.05
C PHE A 93 4.64 11.37 -1.99
N ILE A 94 4.31 11.49 -3.27
CA ILE A 94 4.63 10.51 -4.31
C ILE A 94 5.82 11.01 -5.10
N VAL A 95 6.86 10.19 -5.19
CA VAL A 95 8.09 10.46 -5.92
C VAL A 95 8.22 9.43 -7.04
N LYS A 96 8.25 9.89 -8.31
CA LYS A 96 8.43 8.99 -9.45
C LYS A 96 9.88 8.53 -9.54
N ALA A 97 10.11 7.23 -9.80
CA ALA A 97 11.46 6.65 -9.79
C ALA A 97 12.40 7.23 -10.86
N ASN A 98 11.84 7.77 -11.96
CA ASN A 98 12.58 8.19 -13.15
C ASN A 98 12.77 9.72 -13.30
N SER A 99 12.23 10.53 -12.39
CA SER A 99 12.21 12.00 -12.52
C SER A 99 13.35 12.71 -11.80
N GLY A 100 14.28 11.96 -11.18
CA GLY A 100 15.06 12.51 -10.06
C GLY A 100 14.13 12.83 -8.89
N ARG A 101 14.67 13.06 -7.69
CA ARG A 101 13.89 13.36 -6.46
C ARG A 101 13.13 14.71 -6.51
N GLU A 102 13.02 15.34 -7.67
CA GLU A 102 12.47 16.69 -7.84
C GLU A 102 10.97 16.71 -8.13
N GLU A 103 10.41 15.67 -8.78
CA GLU A 103 8.97 15.61 -9.05
C GLU A 103 8.23 14.95 -7.87
N VAL A 104 7.92 15.76 -6.86
CA VAL A 104 7.11 15.37 -5.70
C VAL A 104 5.66 15.77 -5.92
N VAL A 105 4.78 14.79 -6.10
CA VAL A 105 3.33 15.01 -6.13
C VAL A 105 2.78 14.87 -4.72
N LYS A 106 1.98 15.84 -4.28
CA LYS A 106 1.31 15.81 -2.98
C LYS A 106 -0.13 15.39 -3.16
N GLU A 107 -0.53 14.32 -2.50
CA GLU A 107 -1.89 13.80 -2.54
C GLU A 107 -2.51 13.75 -1.14
N VAL A 108 -3.84 13.85 -1.09
CA VAL A 108 -4.64 13.51 0.08
C VAL A 108 -5.43 12.26 -0.29
N TRP A 109 -5.19 11.18 0.42
CA TRP A 109 -5.86 9.91 0.23
C TRP A 109 -6.98 9.75 1.23
N ILE A 110 -8.08 9.14 0.80
CA ILE A 110 -9.18 8.74 1.67
C ILE A 110 -8.81 7.38 2.28
N VAL A 111 -9.01 7.26 3.58
CA VAL A 111 -8.80 6.03 4.33
C VAL A 111 -10.13 5.31 4.47
N GLU A 112 -10.21 4.11 3.91
CA GLU A 112 -11.37 3.23 4.07
C GLU A 112 -11.00 2.10 5.03
N HIS A 113 -11.54 2.13 6.25
CA HIS A 113 -11.46 1.02 7.18
C HIS A 113 -12.55 -0.02 6.88
N ARG A 114 -12.20 -1.30 6.91
CA ARG A 114 -13.14 -2.42 6.78
C ARG A 114 -12.87 -3.47 7.85
N GLY A 115 -13.94 -3.91 8.51
CA GLY A 115 -13.86 -4.84 9.63
C GLY A 115 -13.63 -4.13 10.95
N GLU A 116 -13.56 -4.92 12.01
CA GLU A 116 -13.37 -4.45 13.38
C GLU A 116 -12.06 -5.02 13.94
N PHE A 117 -11.50 -4.37 14.95
CA PHE A 117 -10.32 -4.87 15.65
C PHE A 117 -10.57 -6.30 16.18
N PRO A 118 -9.61 -7.23 16.04
CA PRO A 118 -8.25 -7.08 15.51
C PRO A 118 -8.11 -7.27 13.98
N HIS A 119 -9.22 -7.49 13.27
CA HIS A 119 -9.25 -7.79 11.83
C HIS A 119 -9.60 -6.56 10.98
N VAL A 120 -9.00 -5.41 11.31
CA VAL A 120 -9.16 -4.19 10.51
C VAL A 120 -8.31 -4.31 9.25
N ASN A 121 -8.99 -4.37 8.11
CA ASN A 121 -8.40 -4.11 6.81
C ASN A 121 -8.53 -2.63 6.51
N PHE A 122 -7.58 -2.06 5.78
CA PHE A 122 -7.68 -0.70 5.29
C PHE A 122 -7.43 -0.67 3.79
N ARG A 123 -8.00 0.34 3.12
CA ARG A 123 -7.71 0.68 1.74
C ARG A 123 -7.47 2.17 1.65
N LEU A 124 -6.55 2.55 0.78
CA LEU A 124 -6.24 3.94 0.50
C LEU A 124 -6.74 4.28 -0.88
N LYS A 125 -7.63 5.26 -0.97
CA LYS A 125 -8.20 5.72 -2.23
C LYS A 125 -7.61 7.07 -2.60
N ARG A 126 -7.08 7.15 -3.82
CA ARG A 126 -6.43 8.35 -4.37
C ARG A 126 -7.47 9.36 -4.88
N PRO A 127 -7.07 10.63 -5.13
CA PRO A 127 -7.99 11.67 -5.64
C PRO A 127 -8.67 11.33 -6.97
N ASP A 128 -8.03 10.51 -7.80
CA ASP A 128 -8.57 10.03 -9.08
C ASP A 128 -9.55 8.84 -8.94
N ASN A 129 -9.89 8.45 -7.71
CA ASN A 129 -10.70 7.28 -7.33
C ASN A 129 -10.06 5.90 -7.53
N SER A 130 -8.80 5.81 -7.95
CA SER A 130 -8.04 4.56 -7.93
C SER A 130 -7.62 4.18 -6.51
N TYR A 131 -7.32 2.90 -6.30
CA TYR A 131 -6.79 2.41 -5.03
C TYR A 131 -5.26 2.33 -5.08
N VAL A 132 -4.61 2.69 -3.97
CA VAL A 132 -3.19 2.48 -3.81
C VAL A 132 -2.91 0.98 -3.78
N THR A 133 -2.03 0.52 -4.65
CA THR A 133 -1.63 -0.89 -4.75
C THR A 133 -0.11 -0.99 -4.74
N PRO A 134 0.46 -2.01 -4.09
CA PRO A 134 1.90 -2.23 -4.12
C PRO A 134 2.39 -2.45 -5.56
N TRP A 135 3.61 -2.00 -5.85
CA TRP A 135 4.27 -2.32 -7.10
C TRP A 135 4.67 -3.80 -7.08
N HIS A 136 4.13 -4.59 -8.02
CA HIS A 136 4.56 -5.96 -8.24
C HIS A 136 5.64 -5.97 -9.31
N GLN A 137 6.80 -6.56 -9.00
CA GLN A 137 7.71 -6.99 -10.05
C GLN A 137 6.99 -8.11 -10.82
N ALA A 138 6.68 -7.84 -12.09
CA ALA A 138 6.31 -8.86 -13.05
C ALA A 138 7.48 -9.80 -13.34
#